data_AF-A0A848E7T2-F1
#
_entry.id   AF-A0A848E7T2-F1
#
_cell.length_a   1.000
_cell.length_b   1.000
_cell.length_c   1.000
_cell.angle_alpha   90.00
_cell.angle_beta   90.00
_cell.angle_gamma   90.00
#
_symmetry.space_group_name_H-M   'P 1'
#
loop_
_entity.id
_entity.type
_entity.pdbx_description
1 polymer ?
#
loop_
_entity_poly.entity_id
_entity_poly.type
_entity_poly.pdbx_seq_one_letter_code
_entity_poly.pdbx_strand_id
1 'polypeptide(L)'
;MVSSIDEMVEQKIEEKLGLYETSGRRTANKIRDLIQEELQKRPKTLHELSNAVNATKATVQNHCQHLEKMAVAESFEKEEQTYWRLNR
;
A
#
# COMPACT_ATOMS: atom_id res chain seq x y z
N MET A 1 7.65 -32.02 31.52
CA MET A 1 6.20 -31.76 31.33
C MET A 1 6.08 -30.29 30.99
N VAL A 2 6.15 -29.97 29.70
CA VAL A 2 5.98 -28.59 29.23
C VAL A 2 4.50 -28.24 29.41
N SER A 3 4.24 -27.16 30.13
CA SER A 3 2.91 -26.81 30.63
C SER A 3 2.01 -26.46 29.45
N SER A 4 0.82 -27.07 29.36
CA SER A 4 -0.18 -26.87 28.29
C SER A 4 -0.60 -25.41 28.04
N ILE A 5 -0.13 -24.49 28.88
CA ILE A 5 -0.30 -23.04 28.77
C ILE A 5 0.62 -22.46 27.69
N ASP A 6 1.86 -22.96 27.53
CA ASP A 6 2.82 -22.43 26.55
C ASP A 6 2.35 -22.68 25.10
N GLU A 7 1.85 -23.89 24.79
CA GLU A 7 1.29 -24.20 23.46
C GLU A 7 0.03 -23.36 23.13
N MET A 8 -0.81 -23.07 24.12
CA MET A 8 -2.00 -22.22 23.92
C MET A 8 -1.64 -20.75 23.68
N VAL A 9 -0.53 -20.28 24.24
CA VAL A 9 -0.04 -18.91 24.03
C VAL A 9 0.59 -18.78 22.65
N GLU A 10 1.38 -19.77 22.22
CA GLU A 10 2.01 -19.79 20.89
C GLU A 10 0.97 -19.80 19.75
N GLN A 11 -0.06 -20.66 19.83
CA GLN A 11 -1.12 -20.70 18.81
C GLN A 11 -1.91 -19.39 18.71
N LYS A 12 -2.13 -18.72 19.85
CA LYS A 12 -2.89 -17.45 19.88
C LYS A 12 -2.08 -16.27 19.35
N ILE A 13 -0.75 -16.35 19.48
CA ILE A 13 0.19 -15.38 18.88
C ILE A 13 0.26 -15.62 17.37
N GLU A 14 0.35 -16.86 16.91
CA GLU A 14 0.35 -17.21 15.48
C GLU A 14 -0.97 -16.85 14.78
N GLU A 15 -2.13 -17.07 15.42
CA GLU A 15 -3.44 -16.66 14.88
C GLU A 15 -3.53 -15.14 14.74
N LYS A 16 -3.05 -14.39 15.74
CA LYS A 16 -3.00 -12.92 15.65
C LYS A 16 -2.01 -12.46 14.57
N LEU A 17 -0.81 -13.04 14.49
CA LEU A 17 0.18 -12.68 13.48
C LEU A 17 -0.31 -13.00 12.06
N GLY A 18 -0.97 -14.14 11.85
CA GLY A 18 -1.62 -14.49 10.58
C GLY A 18 -2.75 -13.53 10.21
N LEU A 19 -3.50 -13.02 11.19
CA LEU A 19 -4.48 -11.95 11.00
C LEU A 19 -3.83 -10.60 10.65
N TYR A 20 -2.67 -10.27 11.22
CA TYR A 20 -1.93 -9.05 10.87
C TYR A 20 -1.28 -9.15 9.48
N GLU A 21 -0.77 -10.31 9.07
CA GLU A 21 -0.21 -10.52 7.73
C GLU A 21 -1.30 -10.50 6.65
N THR A 22 -2.45 -11.14 6.92
CA THR A 22 -3.60 -11.11 5.99
C THR A 22 -4.27 -9.74 5.95
N SER A 23 -4.37 -9.03 7.08
CA SER A 23 -4.90 -7.65 7.13
C SER A 23 -3.92 -6.65 6.51
N GLY A 24 -2.62 -6.80 6.72
CA GLY A 24 -1.57 -5.96 6.14
C GLY A 24 -1.49 -6.10 4.62
N ARG A 25 -1.54 -7.34 4.09
CA ARG A 25 -1.59 -7.59 2.63
C ARG A 25 -2.92 -7.11 2.02
N ARG A 26 -4.05 -7.31 2.69
CA ARG A 26 -5.35 -6.74 2.25
C ARG A 26 -5.33 -5.22 2.24
N THR A 27 -4.71 -4.59 3.23
CA THR A 27 -4.59 -3.14 3.32
C THR A 27 -3.64 -2.60 2.25
N ALA A 28 -2.50 -3.26 1.98
CA ALA A 28 -1.57 -2.88 0.93
C ALA A 28 -2.17 -3.01 -0.48
N ASN A 29 -2.91 -4.10 -0.74
CA ASN A 29 -3.65 -4.26 -1.99
C ASN A 29 -4.73 -3.18 -2.12
N LYS A 30 -5.48 -2.90 -1.05
CA LYS A 30 -6.50 -1.85 -1.04
C LYS A 30 -5.91 -0.45 -1.27
N ILE A 31 -4.76 -0.12 -0.69
CA ILE A 31 -4.08 1.17 -0.92
C ILE A 31 -3.65 1.28 -2.38
N ARG A 32 -3.07 0.22 -2.96
CA ARG A 32 -2.68 0.21 -4.37
C ARG A 32 -3.89 0.42 -5.28
N ASP A 33 -4.98 -0.29 -5.02
CA ASP A 33 -6.20 -0.19 -5.82
C ASP A 33 -6.80 1.24 -5.74
N LEU A 34 -6.85 1.83 -4.53
CA LEU A 34 -7.25 3.23 -4.32
C LEU A 34 -6.34 4.24 -5.05
N ILE A 35 -5.01 4.01 -5.04
CA ILE A 35 -4.06 4.85 -5.79
C ILE A 35 -4.39 4.78 -7.28
N GLN A 36 -4.64 3.58 -7.83
CA GLN A 36 -5.01 3.44 -9.24
C GLN A 36 -6.33 4.14 -9.55
N GLU A 37 -7.38 3.97 -8.74
CA GLU A 37 -8.66 4.66 -8.92
C GLU A 37 -8.52 6.19 -8.92
N GLU A 38 -7.67 6.73 -8.05
CA GLU A 38 -7.40 8.16 -8.00
C GLU A 38 -6.61 8.66 -9.21
N LEU A 39 -5.64 7.87 -9.68
CA LEU A 39 -4.84 8.15 -10.88
C LEU A 39 -5.64 8.00 -12.19
N GLN A 40 -6.69 7.17 -12.22
CA GLN A 40 -7.62 7.07 -13.35
C GLN A 40 -8.39 8.36 -13.59
N LYS A 41 -8.71 9.10 -12.51
CA LYS A 41 -9.47 10.35 -12.60
C LYS A 41 -8.60 11.47 -13.18
N ARG A 42 -7.40 11.64 -12.64
CA ARG A 42 -6.42 12.64 -13.10
C ARG A 42 -5.03 12.30 -12.58
N PRO A 43 -3.97 12.83 -13.23
CA PRO A 43 -2.63 12.80 -12.65
C PRO A 43 -2.60 13.51 -11.30
N LYS A 44 -1.90 12.92 -10.31
CA LYS A 44 -1.82 13.47 -8.95
C LYS A 44 -0.39 13.41 -8.42
N THR A 45 -0.07 14.34 -7.54
CA THR A 45 1.21 14.29 -6.79
C THR A 45 1.15 13.24 -5.68
N LEU A 46 2.31 12.85 -5.16
CA LEU A 46 2.38 11.99 -3.97
C LEU A 46 1.63 12.58 -2.76
N HIS A 47 1.60 13.91 -2.64
CA HIS A 47 0.89 14.58 -1.55
C HIS A 47 -0.63 14.45 -1.70
N GLU A 48 -1.15 14.68 -2.91
CA GLU A 48 -2.57 14.49 -3.19
C GLU A 48 -3.01 13.04 -3.01
N LEU A 49 -2.18 12.08 -3.46
CA LEU A 49 -2.45 10.65 -3.28
C LEU A 49 -2.44 10.24 -1.81
N SER A 50 -1.46 10.73 -1.03
CA SER A 50 -1.36 10.50 0.42
C SER A 50 -2.63 10.94 1.15
N ASN A 51 -3.17 12.12 0.80
CA ASN A 51 -4.42 12.61 1.36
C ASN A 51 -5.63 11.79 0.89
N ALA A 52 -5.68 11.41 -0.40
CA ALA A 52 -6.82 10.70 -0.97
C ALA A 52 -6.98 9.28 -0.42
N VAL A 53 -5.87 8.57 -0.21
CA VAL A 53 -5.88 7.17 0.27
C VAL A 53 -5.65 7.06 1.78
N ASN A 54 -5.55 8.19 2.47
CA ASN A 54 -5.26 8.30 3.91
C ASN A 54 -4.06 7.43 4.35
N ALA A 55 -2.96 7.51 3.58
CA ALA A 55 -1.73 6.77 3.84
C ALA A 55 -0.52 7.69 3.83
N THR A 56 0.58 7.28 4.47
CA THR A 56 1.80 8.09 4.52
C THR A 56 2.41 8.27 3.13
N LYS A 57 3.11 9.39 2.91
CA LYS A 57 3.81 9.67 1.64
C LYS A 57 4.80 8.55 1.27
N ALA A 58 5.48 7.96 2.25
CA ALA A 58 6.40 6.84 2.04
C ALA A 58 5.67 5.59 1.54
N THR A 59 4.52 5.25 2.14
CA THR A 59 3.68 4.13 1.70
C THR A 59 3.20 4.33 0.26
N VAL A 60 2.68 5.52 -0.05
CA VAL A 60 2.22 5.86 -1.41
C VAL A 60 3.38 5.82 -2.41
N GLN A 61 4.54 6.37 -2.06
CA GLN A 61 5.72 6.33 -2.92
C GLN A 61 6.16 4.90 -3.23
N ASN A 62 6.20 4.00 -2.24
CA ASN A 62 6.51 2.60 -2.45
C ASN A 62 5.52 1.92 -3.42
N HIS A 63 4.23 2.21 -3.28
CA HIS A 63 3.21 1.68 -4.17
C HIS A 63 3.32 2.27 -5.59
N CYS A 64 3.55 3.57 -5.74
CA CYS A 64 3.75 4.20 -7.04
C CYS A 64 4.98 3.65 -7.76
N GLN A 65 6.12 3.51 -7.07
CA GLN A 65 7.32 2.88 -7.63
C GLN A 65 7.09 1.42 -8.02
N HIS A 66 6.28 0.68 -7.26
CA HIS A 66 5.89 -0.68 -7.63
C HIS A 66 5.05 -0.69 -8.92
N LEU A 67 4.08 0.22 -9.05
CA LEU A 67 3.28 0.37 -10.26
C LEU A 67 4.12 0.79 -11.48
N GLU A 68 5.15 1.62 -11.27
CA GLU A 68 6.13 2.00 -12.30
C GLU A 68 6.93 0.80 -12.80
N LYS A 69 7.44 -0.02 -11.87
CA LYS A 69 8.14 -1.27 -12.20
C LYS A 69 7.27 -2.26 -12.96
N MET A 70 5.96 -2.24 -12.71
CA MET A 70 4.99 -3.06 -13.44
C MET A 70 4.53 -2.43 -14.77
N ALA A 71 5.07 -1.27 -15.16
CA ALA A 71 4.65 -0.48 -16.31
C ALA A 71 3.15 -0.09 -16.30
N VAL A 72 2.53 -0.06 -15.11
CA VAL A 72 1.12 0.30 -14.91
C VAL A 72 0.95 1.81 -14.73
N ALA A 73 1.95 2.46 -14.13
CA ALA A 73 1.97 3.90 -13.92
C ALA A 73 3.33 4.47 -14.35
N GLU A 74 3.38 5.78 -14.54
CA GLU A 74 4.62 6.52 -14.77
C GLU A 74 4.61 7.80 -13.96
N SER A 75 5.81 8.22 -13.54
CA SER A 75 6.06 9.54 -12.99
C SER A 75 6.47 10.52 -14.10
N PHE A 76 6.00 11.76 -14.01
CA PHE A 76 6.42 12.84 -14.90
C PHE A 76 6.50 14.16 -14.14
N GLU A 77 7.33 15.07 -14.62
CA GLU A 77 7.51 16.39 -14.02
C GLU A 77 6.62 17.42 -14.72
N LYS A 78 5.91 18.22 -13.92
CA LYS A 78 5.09 19.34 -14.40
C LYS A 78 5.15 20.44 -13.34
N GLU A 79 5.46 21.67 -13.74
CA GLU A 79 5.44 22.83 -12.83
C GLU A 79 6.28 22.59 -11.56
N GLU A 80 7.50 22.08 -11.73
CA GLU A 80 8.46 21.77 -10.65
C GLU A 80 7.95 20.74 -9.62
N GLN A 81 6.92 19.97 -9.97
CA GLN A 81 6.36 18.91 -9.14
C GLN A 81 6.31 17.58 -9.90
N THR A 82 6.56 16.49 -9.16
CA THR A 82 6.43 15.13 -9.69
C THR A 82 4.98 14.66 -9.55
N TYR A 83 4.37 14.39 -10.70
CA TYR A 83 3.04 13.81 -10.83
C TYR A 83 3.14 12.35 -11.22
N TRP A 84 2.12 11.59 -10.85
CA TRP A 84 1.93 10.20 -11.25
C TRP A 84 0.69 10.11 -12.13
N ARG A 85 0.73 9.25 -13.15
CA ARG A 85 -0.43 8.88 -13.98
C ARG A 85 -0.40 7.40 -14.30
N LEU A 86 -1.54 6.82 -14.67
CA LEU A 86 -1.59 5.46 -15.21
C LEU A 86 -1.17 5.45 -16.68
N ASN A 87 -0.42 4.42 -17.07
CA ASN A 87 -0.13 4.11 -18.46
C ASN A 87 -1.42 3.54 -19.08
N ARG A 88 -1.85 4.10 -20.21
CA ARG A 88 -2.99 3.62 -21.01
C ARG A 88 -2.50 2.94 -22.26
#